data_AF-X1G3Z4-F1
#
_entry.id   AF-X1G3Z4-F1
#
_cell.length_a   1.000
_cell.length_b   1.000
_cell.length_c   1.000
_cell.angle_alpha   90.00
_cell.angle_beta   90.00
_cell.angle_gamma   90.00
#
_symmetry.space_group_name_H-M   'P 1'
#
loop_
_entity.id
_entity.type
_entity.pdbx_description
1 polymer ?
#
loop_
_entity_poly.entity_id
_entity_poly.type
_entity_poly.pdbx_seq_one_letter_code
_entity_poly.pdbx_strand_id
1 'polypeptide(L)'
;MLVAGGGPAGMEAARVAALRGHEVILCEREHKLGGLIPVAAMVKDLELEDLVALVRYLRIQITKLGVTIRLGKEVNLSVIEEFKPDVVILAAGGIPPVAEIPGINSRNVVSGSTLYHRLKNYLRFLGPKALEWLTKGRIQA
;
A
#
# COMPACT_ATOMS: atom_id res chain seq x y z
N MET A 1 -11.71 -18.44 1.29
CA MET A 1 -11.32 -17.47 2.35
C MET A 1 -11.21 -16.06 1.78
N LEU A 2 -11.29 -15.05 2.65
CA LEU A 2 -11.18 -13.64 2.28
C LEU A 2 -10.06 -12.93 3.03
N VAL A 3 -9.22 -12.18 2.32
CA VAL A 3 -8.16 -11.34 2.87
C VAL A 3 -8.53 -9.87 2.65
N ALA A 4 -8.64 -9.10 3.73
CA ALA A 4 -8.99 -7.69 3.72
C ALA A 4 -7.74 -6.82 3.79
N GLY A 5 -7.26 -6.35 2.64
CA GLY A 5 -6.10 -5.47 2.49
C GLY A 5 -5.06 -6.02 1.50
N GLY A 6 -4.63 -5.17 0.57
CA GLY A 6 -3.65 -5.45 -0.47
C GLY A 6 -2.24 -4.94 -0.16
N GLY A 7 -1.94 -4.71 1.12
CA GLY A 7 -0.59 -4.46 1.62
C GLY A 7 0.29 -5.72 1.65
N PRO A 8 1.55 -5.61 2.08
CA PRO A 8 2.48 -6.74 2.14
C PRO A 8 1.95 -7.90 3.00
N ALA A 9 1.36 -7.59 4.17
CA ALA A 9 0.77 -8.60 5.05
C ALA A 9 -0.36 -9.38 4.37
N GLY A 10 -1.30 -8.69 3.72
CA GLY A 10 -2.42 -9.33 3.05
C GLY A 10 -2.02 -10.12 1.81
N MET A 11 -1.11 -9.58 0.99
CA MET A 11 -0.59 -10.31 -0.16
C MET A 11 0.20 -11.55 0.24
N GLU A 12 1.00 -11.49 1.31
CA GLU A 12 1.75 -12.66 1.78
C GLU A 12 0.82 -13.72 2.40
N ALA A 13 -0.17 -13.31 3.20
CA ALA A 13 -1.20 -14.21 3.71
C ALA A 13 -1.95 -14.91 2.57
N ALA A 14 -2.36 -14.16 1.55
CA ALA A 14 -3.01 -14.72 0.36
C ALA A 14 -2.09 -15.68 -0.41
N ARG A 15 -0.80 -15.34 -0.56
CA ARG A 15 0.19 -16.17 -1.24
C ARG A 15 0.37 -17.51 -0.53
N VAL A 16 0.58 -17.49 0.78
CA VAL A 16 0.79 -18.70 1.59
C VAL A 16 -0.47 -19.56 1.64
N ALA A 17 -1.65 -18.94 1.77
CA ALA A 17 -2.91 -19.67 1.75
C ALA A 17 -3.16 -20.35 0.40
N ALA A 18 -2.95 -19.64 -0.71
CA ALA A 18 -3.11 -20.21 -2.05
C ALA A 18 -2.10 -21.34 -2.33
N LEU A 19 -0.83 -21.19 -1.88
CA LEU A 19 0.16 -22.27 -1.95
C LEU A 19 -0.24 -23.53 -1.19
N ARG A 20 -1.05 -23.39 -0.13
CA ARG A 20 -1.60 -24.50 0.64
C ARG A 20 -2.88 -25.09 0.05
N GLY A 21 -3.33 -24.60 -1.11
CA GLY A 21 -4.49 -25.11 -1.83
C GLY A 21 -5.82 -24.46 -1.44
N HIS A 22 -5.81 -23.37 -0.68
CA HIS A 22 -7.04 -22.64 -0.36
C HIS A 22 -7.48 -21.75 -1.52
N GLU A 23 -8.79 -21.63 -1.75
CA GLU A 23 -9.36 -20.58 -2.58
C GLU A 23 -9.33 -19.25 -1.84
N VAL A 24 -8.67 -18.25 -2.41
CA VAL A 24 -8.43 -16.95 -1.78
C VAL A 24 -9.02 -15.82 -2.62
N ILE A 25 -9.83 -14.98 -1.98
CA ILE A 25 -10.21 -13.67 -2.48
C ILE A 25 -9.45 -12.62 -1.67
N LEU A 26 -8.68 -11.76 -2.33
CA LEU A 26 -8.04 -10.59 -1.72
C LEU A 26 -8.79 -9.34 -2.16
N CYS A 27 -9.31 -8.59 -1.20
CA CYS A 27 -9.97 -7.31 -1.40
C CYS A 27 -9.06 -6.17 -0.97
N GLU A 28 -8.98 -5.13 -1.79
CA GLU A 28 -8.25 -3.89 -1.50
C GLU A 28 -9.14 -2.69 -1.85
N ARG A 29 -9.20 -1.73 -0.94
CA ARG A 29 -9.94 -0.47 -1.07
C ARG A 29 -9.41 0.36 -2.23
N GLU A 30 -8.10 0.43 -2.37
CA GLU A 30 -7.46 1.22 -3.42
C GLU A 30 -7.51 0.50 -4.78
N HIS A 31 -7.32 1.26 -5.86
CA HIS A 31 -7.21 0.69 -7.22
C HIS A 31 -5.85 0.07 -7.54
N LYS A 32 -5.00 -0.13 -6.51
CA LYS A 32 -3.67 -0.73 -6.63
C LYS A 32 -3.29 -1.45 -5.34
N LEU A 33 -2.55 -2.54 -5.47
CA LEU A 33 -1.90 -3.22 -4.36
C LEU A 33 -0.65 -2.47 -3.89
N GLY A 34 -0.26 -2.69 -2.64
CA GLY A 34 0.98 -2.19 -2.04
C GLY A 34 0.81 -1.63 -0.64
N GLY A 35 -0.41 -1.26 -0.24
CA GLY A 35 -0.67 -0.68 1.09
C GLY A 35 0.19 0.55 1.35
N LEU A 36 0.90 0.57 2.48
CA LEU A 36 1.78 1.68 2.88
C LEU A 36 3.16 1.68 2.21
N ILE A 37 3.54 0.61 1.50
CA ILE A 37 4.87 0.51 0.89
C ILE A 37 5.16 1.64 -0.12
N PRO A 38 4.23 2.02 -1.03
CA PRO A 38 4.47 3.15 -1.93
C PRO A 38 4.71 4.49 -1.21
N VAL A 39 4.14 4.67 -0.02
CA VAL A 39 4.39 5.85 0.83
C VAL A 39 5.80 5.78 1.41
N ALA A 40 6.20 4.62 1.94
CA ALA A 40 7.54 4.41 2.49
C ALA A 40 8.64 4.58 1.43
N ALA A 41 8.41 4.07 0.22
CA ALA A 41 9.35 4.15 -0.90
C ALA A 41 9.62 5.57 -1.42
N MET A 42 8.90 6.59 -0.93
CA MET A 42 9.21 7.99 -1.24
C MET A 42 10.35 8.57 -0.42
N VAL A 43 10.67 7.98 0.73
CA VAL A 43 11.69 8.53 1.63
C VAL A 43 13.06 8.29 0.99
N LYS A 44 13.80 9.39 0.74
CA LYS A 44 15.10 9.38 0.08
C LYS A 44 16.21 8.86 1.01
N ASP A 45 17.32 8.41 0.42
CA ASP A 45 18.59 8.08 1.09
C ASP A 45 18.60 6.88 2.06
N LEU A 46 17.55 6.08 2.10
CA LEU A 46 17.45 4.90 2.99
C LEU A 46 17.57 3.53 2.26
N GLU A 47 18.04 3.51 1.00
CA GLU A 47 18.08 2.28 0.16
C GLU A 47 16.72 1.54 0.05
N LEU A 48 15.60 2.27 0.18
CA LEU A 48 14.24 1.70 0.20
C LEU A 48 13.71 1.29 -1.20
N GLU A 49 14.55 1.30 -2.23
CA GLU A 49 14.19 0.94 -3.61
C GLU A 49 13.67 -0.51 -3.71
N ASP A 50 14.17 -1.41 -2.85
CA ASP A 50 13.75 -2.81 -2.78
C ASP A 50 12.29 -3.01 -2.33
N LEU A 51 11.69 -2.03 -1.65
CA LEU A 51 10.31 -2.17 -1.18
C LEU A 51 9.31 -2.22 -2.35
N VAL A 52 9.57 -1.48 -3.43
CA VAL A 52 8.73 -1.54 -4.64
C VAL A 52 8.89 -2.91 -5.32
N ALA A 53 10.09 -3.47 -5.28
CA ALA A 53 10.36 -4.82 -5.79
C ALA A 53 9.58 -5.89 -5.00
N LEU A 54 9.46 -5.75 -3.67
CA LEU A 54 8.64 -6.63 -2.84
C LEU A 54 7.16 -6.61 -3.26
N VAL A 55 6.56 -5.42 -3.42
CA VAL A 55 5.16 -5.32 -3.89
C VAL A 55 5.00 -5.95 -5.26
N ARG A 56 5.95 -5.70 -6.17
CA ARG A 56 5.94 -6.30 -7.51
C ARG A 56 6.00 -7.83 -7.44
N TYR A 57 6.90 -8.38 -6.62
CA TYR A 57 7.05 -9.81 -6.39
C TYR A 57 5.74 -10.41 -5.86
N LEU A 58 5.22 -9.90 -4.75
CA LEU A 58 4.03 -10.43 -4.10
C LEU A 58 2.83 -10.42 -5.05
N ARG A 59 2.59 -9.31 -5.74
CA ARG A 59 1.54 -9.22 -6.78
C ARG A 59 1.69 -10.31 -7.83
N ILE A 60 2.89 -10.51 -8.38
CA ILE A 60 3.13 -11.54 -9.40
C ILE A 60 2.85 -12.94 -8.82
N GLN A 61 3.28 -13.22 -7.60
CA GLN A 61 3.08 -14.53 -6.97
C GLN A 61 1.60 -14.83 -6.75
N ILE A 62 0.85 -13.91 -6.14
CA ILE A 62 -0.58 -14.15 -5.88
C ILE A 62 -1.38 -14.28 -7.18
N THR A 63 -1.02 -13.54 -8.23
CA THR A 63 -1.64 -13.71 -9.55
C THR A 63 -1.33 -15.08 -10.15
N LYS A 64 -0.08 -15.55 -10.08
CA LYS A 64 0.31 -16.89 -10.57
C LYS A 64 -0.38 -18.02 -9.82
N LEU A 65 -0.68 -17.81 -8.55
CA LEU A 65 -1.37 -18.78 -7.69
C LEU A 65 -2.89 -18.75 -7.84
N GLY A 66 -3.44 -17.92 -8.74
CA GLY A 66 -4.88 -17.84 -8.97
C GLY A 66 -5.67 -17.15 -7.86
N VAL A 67 -5.03 -16.33 -7.02
CA VAL A 67 -5.75 -15.51 -6.03
C VAL A 67 -6.69 -14.54 -6.76
N THR A 68 -7.97 -14.56 -6.39
CA THR A 68 -8.95 -13.61 -6.94
C THR A 68 -8.74 -12.23 -6.30
N ILE A 69 -8.35 -11.25 -7.09
CA ILE A 69 -8.07 -9.88 -6.61
C ILE A 69 -9.27 -8.98 -6.92
N ARG A 70 -9.77 -8.26 -5.91
CA ARG A 70 -10.83 -7.26 -6.01
C ARG A 70 -10.32 -5.90 -5.52
N LEU A 71 -9.88 -5.08 -6.48
CA LEU A 71 -9.46 -3.69 -6.23
C LEU A 71 -10.68 -2.76 -6.18
N GLY A 72 -10.56 -1.60 -5.52
CA GLY A 72 -11.70 -0.69 -5.35
C GLY A 72 -12.82 -1.25 -4.46
N LYS A 73 -12.54 -2.29 -3.67
CA LYS A 73 -13.52 -3.02 -2.86
C LYS A 73 -13.06 -2.99 -1.41
N GLU A 74 -13.60 -2.03 -0.66
CA GLU A 74 -13.43 -1.97 0.78
C GLU A 74 -14.22 -3.10 1.45
N VAL A 75 -13.57 -3.82 2.37
CA VAL A 75 -14.22 -4.91 3.11
C VAL A 75 -14.98 -4.33 4.29
N ASN A 76 -16.28 -4.59 4.32
CA ASN A 76 -17.18 -4.30 5.42
C ASN A 76 -18.10 -5.53 5.63
N LEU A 77 -19.07 -5.42 6.55
CA LEU A 77 -19.98 -6.54 6.85
C LEU A 77 -20.75 -7.02 5.61
N SER A 78 -21.23 -6.12 4.75
CA SER A 78 -21.98 -6.53 3.55
C SER A 78 -21.11 -7.27 2.53
N VAL A 79 -19.83 -6.91 2.41
CA VAL A 79 -18.86 -7.65 1.58
C VAL A 79 -18.59 -9.05 2.13
N ILE A 80 -18.54 -9.21 3.46
CA ILE A 80 -18.38 -10.52 4.10
C ILE A 80 -19.64 -11.37 3.85
N GLU A 81 -20.84 -10.79 3.94
CA GLU A 81 -22.10 -11.46 3.64
C GLU A 81 -22.26 -11.82 2.16
N GLU A 82 -21.72 -11.01 1.25
CA GLU A 82 -21.69 -11.26 -0.20
C GLU A 82 -20.82 -12.48 -0.52
N PHE A 83 -19.59 -12.50 -0.02
CA PHE A 83 -18.61 -13.55 -0.35
C PHE A 83 -18.72 -14.81 0.53
N LYS A 84 -19.39 -14.72 1.69
CA LYS A 84 -19.56 -15.81 2.67
C LYS A 84 -18.29 -16.64 2.91
N PRO A 85 -17.14 -16.02 3.21
CA PRO A 85 -15.90 -16.77 3.41
C PRO A 85 -15.92 -17.56 4.72
N ASP A 86 -15.33 -18.75 4.75
CA ASP A 86 -15.17 -19.53 6.00
C ASP A 86 -14.25 -18.82 7.01
N VAL A 87 -13.28 -18.07 6.50
CA VAL A 87 -12.25 -17.36 7.28
C VAL A 87 -12.01 -15.99 6.65
N VAL A 88 -11.90 -14.97 7.51
CA VAL A 88 -11.48 -13.62 7.16
C VAL A 88 -10.12 -13.33 7.79
N ILE A 89 -9.15 -12.90 6.98
CA ILE A 89 -7.87 -12.38 7.45
C ILE A 89 -7.91 -10.86 7.35
N LEU A 90 -7.84 -10.19 8.50
CA LEU A 90 -7.79 -8.73 8.57
C LEU A 90 -6.35 -8.24 8.39
N ALA A 91 -6.06 -7.61 7.26
CA ALA A 91 -4.76 -7.06 6.91
C ALA A 91 -4.87 -5.59 6.46
N ALA A 92 -5.74 -4.82 7.14
CA ALA A 92 -6.15 -3.46 6.74
C ALA A 92 -5.05 -2.38 6.88
N GLY A 93 -3.89 -2.75 7.42
CA GLY A 93 -2.80 -1.82 7.71
C GLY A 93 -3.06 -1.02 9.01
N GLY A 94 -2.28 0.05 9.19
CA GLY A 94 -2.35 0.90 10.38
C GLY A 94 -2.69 2.35 10.02
N ILE A 95 -3.27 3.05 10.98
CA ILE A 95 -3.46 4.50 10.94
C ILE A 95 -2.34 5.12 11.79
N PRO A 96 -1.45 5.94 11.21
CA PRO A 96 -0.40 6.61 11.99
C PRO A 96 -1.02 7.46 13.09
N PRO A 97 -0.48 7.41 14.33
CA PRO A 97 -0.96 8.27 15.40
C PRO A 97 -0.69 9.74 15.06
N VAL A 98 -1.61 10.62 15.46
CA VAL A 98 -1.45 12.07 15.36
C VAL A 98 -1.02 12.60 16.72
N ALA A 99 0.07 13.35 16.77
CA ALA A 99 0.59 13.91 18.02
C ALA A 99 -0.31 15.04 18.53
N GLU A 100 -0.54 15.08 19.85
CA GLU A 100 -1.29 16.16 20.52
C GLU A 100 -0.38 17.36 20.80
N ILE A 101 0.03 18.07 19.75
CA ILE A 101 0.89 19.25 19.85
C ILE A 101 0.19 20.52 19.33
N PRO A 102 0.42 21.70 19.94
CA PRO A 102 -0.10 22.95 19.40
C PRO A 102 0.30 23.15 17.94
N GLY A 103 -0.69 23.46 17.10
CA GLY A 103 -0.46 23.68 15.67
C GLY A 103 -0.45 22.43 14.79
N ILE A 104 -0.74 21.22 15.32
CA ILE A 104 -0.79 19.97 14.52
C ILE A 104 -1.78 20.03 13.34
N ASN A 105 -2.83 20.84 13.45
CA ASN A 105 -3.84 21.05 12.39
C ASN A 105 -3.55 22.26 11.49
N SER A 106 -2.36 22.86 11.58
CA SER A 106 -1.99 24.03 10.77
C SER A 106 -1.86 23.66 9.29
N ARG A 107 -2.12 24.63 8.39
CA ARG A 107 -2.11 24.41 6.93
C ARG A 107 -0.78 23.90 6.37
N ASN A 108 0.32 24.15 7.07
CA ASN A 108 1.67 23.73 6.71
C ASN A 108 2.05 22.33 7.24
N VAL A 109 1.16 21.65 7.96
CA VAL A 109 1.36 20.26 8.41
C VAL A 109 0.79 19.30 7.36
N VAL A 110 1.59 18.32 6.94
CA VAL A 110 1.21 17.34 5.91
C VAL A 110 1.63 15.96 6.37
N SER A 111 0.71 15.00 6.34
CA SER A 111 1.02 13.60 6.62
C SER A 111 1.79 12.96 5.46
N GLY A 112 2.55 11.89 5.72
CA GLY A 112 3.25 11.15 4.67
C GLY A 112 2.31 10.61 3.58
N SER A 113 1.13 10.14 3.95
CA SER A 113 0.13 9.64 2.99
C SER A 113 -0.49 10.77 2.15
N THR A 114 -0.74 11.94 2.75
CA THR A 114 -1.19 13.14 2.02
C THR A 114 -0.12 13.62 1.06
N LEU A 115 1.15 13.65 1.50
CA LEU A 115 2.28 14.02 0.66
C LEU A 115 2.43 13.05 -0.52
N TYR A 116 2.34 11.74 -0.28
CA TYR A 116 2.32 10.74 -1.33
C TYR A 116 1.20 10.98 -2.33
N HIS A 117 -0.03 11.25 -1.88
CA HIS A 117 -1.15 11.51 -2.78
C HIS A 117 -0.95 12.74 -3.66
N ARG A 118 -0.29 13.79 -3.14
CA ARG A 118 0.06 14.99 -3.92
C ARG A 118 1.16 14.71 -4.93
N LEU A 119 2.14 13.88 -4.57
CA LEU A 119 3.33 13.64 -5.38
C LEU A 119 3.21 12.42 -6.31
N LYS A 120 2.29 11.47 -6.09
CA LYS A 120 2.23 10.18 -6.79
C LYS A 120 2.17 10.30 -8.31
N ASN A 121 1.52 11.34 -8.84
CA ASN A 121 1.45 11.58 -10.28
C ASN A 121 2.79 12.07 -10.82
N TYR A 122 3.47 12.99 -10.11
CA TYR A 122 4.81 13.46 -10.48
C TYR A 122 5.85 12.34 -10.37
N LEU A 123 5.78 11.53 -9.31
CA LEU A 123 6.67 10.38 -9.08
C LEU A 123 6.58 9.30 -10.17
N ARG A 124 5.46 9.24 -10.92
CA ARG A 124 5.34 8.34 -12.08
C ARG A 124 6.20 8.78 -13.26
N PHE A 125 6.46 10.08 -13.39
CA PHE A 125 7.21 10.66 -14.52
C PHE A 125 8.62 11.09 -14.12
N LEU A 126 8.81 11.46 -12.86
CA LEU A 126 10.08 11.85 -12.27
C LEU A 126 10.42 10.78 -11.23
N GLY A 127 11.35 9.88 -11.58
CA GLY A 127 11.86 8.90 -10.62
C GLY A 127 12.52 9.59 -9.41
N PRO A 128 12.78 8.84 -8.32
CA PRO A 128 13.39 9.38 -7.10
C PRO A 128 14.65 10.24 -7.38
N LYS A 129 15.50 9.78 -8.31
CA LYS A 129 16.71 10.49 -8.77
C LYS A 129 16.43 11.82 -9.48
N ALA A 130 15.36 11.90 -10.27
CA ALA A 130 14.97 13.14 -10.94
C ALA A 130 14.42 14.16 -9.92
N LEU A 131 13.66 13.71 -8.92
CA LEU A 131 13.24 14.56 -7.80
C LEU A 131 14.41 14.98 -6.92
N GLU A 132 15.39 14.12 -6.70
CA GLU A 132 16.64 14.45 -6.00
C GLU A 132 17.40 15.56 -6.72
N TRP A 133 17.59 15.44 -8.04
CA TRP A 133 18.21 16.48 -8.86
C TRP A 133 17.46 17.83 -8.78
N LEU A 134 16.12 17.81 -8.89
CA LEU A 134 15.28 19.01 -8.80
C LEU A 134 15.31 19.70 -7.41
N THR A 135 15.61 18.96 -6.35
CA THR A 135 15.60 19.48 -4.97
C THR A 135 16.98 19.90 -4.48
N LYS A 136 18.06 19.25 -4.92
CA LYS A 136 19.45 19.67 -4.62
C LYS A 136 19.78 21.05 -5.20
N GLY A 137 19.22 21.43 -6.34
CA GLY A 137 19.45 22.74 -6.96
C GLY A 137 18.81 23.96 -6.26
N ARG A 138 17.97 23.75 -5.25
CA ARG A 138 17.26 24.85 -4.53
C ARG A 138 17.72 25.07 -3.08
N ILE A 139 18.63 24.26 -2.56
CA ILE A 139 19.10 24.35 -1.16
C ILE A 139 20.46 25.11 -1.08
N GLN A 140 21.01 25.55 -2.21
CA GLN A 140 22.26 26.33 -2.30
C GLN A 140 22.07 27.80 -2.74
N ALA A 141 20.85 28.35 -2.66
CA ALA A 141 20.58 29.77 -2.95
C ALA A 141 19.94 30.46 -1.74
#